data_AF-A0AA40RA25-F1
#
_entry.id   AF-A0AA40RA25-F1
#
_cell.length_a   1.000
_cell.length_b   1.000
_cell.length_c   1.000
_cell.angle_alpha   90.00
_cell.angle_beta   90.00
_cell.angle_gamma   90.00
#
_symmetry.space_group_name_H-M   'P 1'
#
loop_
_entity.id
_entity.type
_entity.pdbx_description
1 polymer ?
#
loop_
_entity_poly.entity_id
_entity_poly.type
_entity_poly.pdbx_seq_one_letter_code
_entity_poly.pdbx_strand_id
1 'polypeptide(L)' 'MHDAIQLIEEWHIEYNTERPHSSLGYLTPGQFAQVHDAKLQFLTSDSNCSSD' A
#
# COMPACT_ATOMS: atom_id res chain seq x y z
N MET A 1 -0.77 31.75 0.24
CA MET A 1 0.00 30.74 1.02
C MET A 1 -0.76 29.42 1.14
N HIS A 2 -2.07 29.45 1.41
CA HIS A 2 -2.90 28.23 1.47
C HIS A 2 -2.89 27.42 0.16
N ASP A 3 -2.95 28.10 -1.01
CA ASP A 3 -3.05 27.43 -2.31
C ASP A 3 -1.82 26.56 -2.66
N ALA A 4 -0.62 27.00 -2.28
CA ALA A 4 0.60 26.27 -2.56
C ALA A 4 0.72 24.99 -1.72
N ILE A 5 0.26 25.03 -0.47
CA ILE A 5 0.24 23.86 0.41
C ILE A 5 -0.77 22.85 -0.12
N GLN A 6 -1.97 23.29 -0.49
CA GLN A 6 -3.02 22.43 -1.03
C GLN A 6 -2.56 21.73 -2.32
N LEU A 7 -1.89 22.45 -3.22
CA LEU A 7 -1.37 21.87 -4.46
C LEU A 7 -0.32 20.78 -4.19
N ILE A 8 0.54 20.99 -3.18
CA ILE A 8 1.55 20.01 -2.78
C ILE A 8 0.88 18.79 -2.14
N GLU A 9 -0.09 18.99 -1.26
CA GLU A 9 -0.83 17.90 -0.61
C GLU A 9 -1.59 17.05 -1.63
N GLU A 10 -2.25 17.69 -2.59
CA GLU A 10 -2.95 17.00 -3.68
C GLU A 10 -1.99 16.15 -4.52
N TRP A 11 -0.85 16.73 -4.91
CA TRP A 11 0.21 15.98 -5.60
C TRP A 11 0.75 14.82 -4.78
N HIS A 12 0.92 15.03 -3.48
CA HIS A 12 1.47 14.02 -2.58
C HIS A 12 0.50 12.85 -2.41
N ILE A 13 -0.81 13.12 -2.39
CA ILE A 13 -1.84 12.08 -2.39
C ILE A 13 -1.78 11.31 -3.71
N GLU A 14 -1.91 11.98 -4.86
CA GLU A 14 -1.93 11.33 -6.18
C GLU A 14 -0.69 10.46 -6.41
N TYR A 15 0.49 10.99 -6.10
CA TYR A 15 1.75 10.25 -6.23
C TYR A 15 1.74 8.98 -5.37
N ASN A 16 1.28 9.08 -4.12
CA ASN A 16 1.33 7.95 -3.19
C ASN A 16 0.15 6.99 -3.31
N THR A 17 -0.89 7.27 -4.10
CA THR A 17 -2.06 6.39 -4.21
C THR A 17 -2.31 5.88 -5.63
N GLU A 18 -2.11 6.71 -6.64
CA GLU A 18 -2.58 6.43 -8.01
C GLU A 18 -1.44 6.13 -8.99
N ARG A 19 -0.22 6.58 -8.69
CA ARG A 19 0.89 6.45 -9.64
C ARG A 19 1.58 5.08 -9.53
N PRO A 20 1.88 4.42 -10.67
CA PRO A 20 2.64 3.18 -10.68
C PRO A 20 4.12 3.44 -10.41
N HIS A 21 4.72 2.66 -9.52
CA HIS A 21 6.13 2.80 -9.13
C HIS A 21 6.93 1.60 -9.62
N SER A 22 8.05 1.84 -10.30
CA SER A 22 8.95 0.78 -10.77
C SER A 22 9.50 -0.08 -9.63
N SER A 23 9.75 0.51 -8.46
CA SER A 23 10.16 -0.20 -7.24
C SER A 23 9.10 -1.16 -6.71
N LEU A 24 7.82 -0.91 -7.00
CA LEU A 24 6.69 -1.77 -6.67
C LEU A 24 6.34 -2.73 -7.83
N GLY A 25 7.19 -2.85 -8.84
CA GLY A 25 6.93 -3.67 -10.02
C GLY A 25 5.90 -3.06 -10.98
N TYR A 26 5.87 -1.72 -11.07
CA TYR A 26 4.88 -0.94 -11.84
C TYR A 26 3.45 -1.03 -11.29
N LEU A 27 3.30 -1.34 -10.01
CA LEU A 27 2.02 -1.28 -9.29
C LEU A 27 1.85 0.06 -8.60
N THR A 28 0.59 0.45 -8.38
CA THR A 28 0.28 1.56 -7.48
C THR A 28 0.49 1.12 -6.02
N PRO A 29 0.76 2.04 -5.08
CA PRO A 29 0.94 1.67 -3.67
C PRO A 29 -0.30 0.97 -3.09
N GLY A 30 -1.50 1.35 -3.52
CA GLY A 30 -2.75 0.67 -3.11
C GLY A 30 -2.85 -0.77 -3.62
N GLN A 31 -2.42 -1.05 -4.85
CA GLN A 31 -2.37 -2.42 -5.40
C GLN A 31 -1.30 -3.25 -4.68
N PHE A 32 -0.13 -2.66 -4.43
CA PHE A 32 0.94 -3.33 -3.71
C PHE A 32 0.53 -3.72 -2.29
N ALA A 33 -0.14 -2.81 -1.55
CA ALA A 33 -0.64 -3.08 -0.21
C ALA A 33 -1.63 -4.26 -0.20
N GLN A 34 -2.58 -4.31 -1.14
CA GLN A 34 -3.54 -5.42 -1.23
C GLN A 34 -2.85 -6.78 -1.47
N VAL A 35 -1.86 -6.82 -2.36
CA VAL A 35 -1.10 -8.06 -2.63
C VAL A 35 -0.30 -8.48 -1.40
N HIS A 36 0.30 -7.52 -0.69
CA HIS A 36 1.08 -7.79 0.51
C HIS A 36 0.21 -8.24 1.68
N ASP A 37 -0.95 -7.61 1.90
CA ASP A 37 -1.89 -7.98 2.95
C ASP A 37 -2.43 -9.39 2.73
N ALA A 38 -2.80 -9.74 1.50
CA ALA A 38 -3.22 -11.09 1.14
C ALA A 38 -2.11 -12.13 1.41
N LYS A 39 -0.85 -11.78 1.10
CA LYS A 39 0.32 -12.64 1.37
C LYS A 39 0.54 -12.82 2.88
N LEU A 40 0.44 -11.76 3.67
CA LEU A 40 0.57 -11.85 5.12
C LEU A 40 -0.55 -12.67 5.75
N GLN A 41 -1.79 -12.50 5.28
CA GLN A 41 -2.94 -13.28 5.74
C GLN A 41 -2.76 -14.77 5.45
N PHE A 42 -2.27 -15.13 4.27
CA PHE A 42 -1.96 -16.52 3.93
C PHE A 42 -0.89 -17.12 4.85
N LEU A 43 0.17 -16.37 5.17
CA LEU A 43 1.27 -16.85 6.02
C LEU A 43 0.89 -16.95 7.51
N THR A 44 -0.09 -16.18 7.99
CA THR A 44 -0.51 -16.21 9.40
C THR A 44 -1.63 -17.20 9.70
N SER A 45 -2.30 -17.77 8.69
CA SER A 45 -3.39 -18.74 8.91
C SER A 45 -2.95 -20.12 9.40
N ASP A 46 -1.67 -20.49 9.24
CA ASP A 46 -1.16 -21.80 9.68
C ASP A 46 -0.69 -21.84 11.15
N SER A 47 -0.79 -20.73 11.89
CA SER A 47 -0.50 -20.71 13.34
C SER A 47 -1.77 -20.83 14.18
N ASN A 48 -2.45 -21.96 14.05
CA ASN A 48 -3.26 -22.49 15.14
C ASN A 48 -2.65 -23.83 15.59
N CYS A 49 -1.52 -23.75 16.28
CA CYS A 49 -1.04 -24.85 17.10
C CYS A 49 -2.08 -25.09 18.20
N SER A 50 -2.98 -26.05 17.99
CA SER A 50 -3.76 -26.64 19.07
C SER A 50 -2.78 -27.17 20.12
N SER A 51 -2.70 -26.51 21.26
CA SER A 51 -2.13 -27.11 22.46
C SER A 51 -3.10 -28.17 22.96
N ASP A 52 -2.60 -29.41 23.03
CA ASP A 52 -3.17 -30.55 23.76
C ASP A 52 -3.27 -30.24 25.27
#